data_AF-A0A656K2D9-F1
#
_entry.id   AF-A0A656K2D9-F1
#
_cell.length_a   1.000
_cell.length_b   1.000
_cell.length_c   1.000
_cell.angle_alpha   90.00
_cell.angle_beta   90.00
_cell.angle_gamma   90.00
#
_symmetry.space_group_name_H-M   'P 1'
#
loop_
_entity.id
_entity.type
_entity.pdbx_description
1 polymer ?
#
loop_
_entity_poly.entity_id
_entity_poly.type
_entity_poly.pdbx_seq_one_letter_code
_entity_poly.pdbx_strand_id
1 'polypeptide(L)' 'HHPLCQRASVSLADVAREPYILLTVDEAEQSAMRYWELAGQHPNVRVRTSSVEAVRSMVANGSGVAILSDLV' A
#
# COMPACT_ATOMS: atom_id res chain seq x y z
N HIS A 1 3.49 4.81 14.05
CA HIS A 1 3.46 3.77 15.10
C HIS A 1 2.96 2.42 14.54
N HIS A 2 3.41 2.01 13.35
CA HIS A 2 2.98 0.74 12.75
C HIS A 2 4.00 -0.37 13.09
N PRO A 3 3.58 -1.59 13.47
CA PRO A 3 4.51 -2.69 13.82
C PRO A 3 5.52 -3.00 12.72
N LEU A 4 5.10 -2.91 11.45
CA LEU A 4 5.99 -3.13 10.30
C LEU A 4 7.14 -2.11 10.20
N CYS A 5 7.01 -0.92 10.77
CA CYS A 5 8.10 0.07 10.80
C CYS A 5 9.29 -0.34 11.68
N GLN A 6 9.13 -1.36 12.54
CA GLN A 6 10.22 -1.88 13.38
C GLN A 6 11.07 -2.93 12.66
N ARG A 7 10.68 -3.33 11.45
CA ARG A 7 11.38 -4.35 10.67
C ARG A 7 12.33 -3.69 9.67
N ALA A 8 13.51 -4.28 9.50
CA ALA A 8 14.47 -3.82 8.50
C ALA A 8 13.99 -4.06 7.06
N SER A 9 13.12 -5.06 6.87
CA SER A 9 12.45 -5.37 5.60
C SER A 9 11.05 -5.90 5.86
N VAL A 10 10.16 -5.70 4.88
CA VAL A 10 8.75 -6.11 4.93
C VAL A 10 8.45 -6.85 3.64
N SER A 11 7.82 -8.02 3.73
CA SER A 11 7.40 -8.80 2.56
C SER A 11 5.99 -8.41 2.11
N LEU A 12 5.62 -8.70 0.85
CA LEU A 12 4.25 -8.53 0.39
C LEU A 12 3.25 -9.40 1.17
N ALA A 13 3.67 -10.58 1.66
CA ALA A 13 2.85 -11.42 2.52
C ALA A 13 2.57 -10.77 3.89
N ASP A 14 3.50 -9.98 4.43
CA ASP A 14 3.26 -9.20 5.64
C ASP A 14 2.23 -8.09 5.37
N VAL A 15 2.39 -7.36 4.25
CA VAL A 15 1.49 -6.27 3.85
C VAL A 15 0.08 -6.80 3.55
N ALA A 16 -0.07 -7.99 2.96
CA ALA A 16 -1.36 -8.58 2.63
C ALA A 16 -2.28 -8.78 3.85
N ARG A 17 -1.69 -8.84 5.05
CA ARG A 17 -2.41 -9.02 6.32
C ARG A 17 -2.94 -7.71 6.90
N GLU A 18 -2.51 -6.58 6.35
CA GLU A 18 -2.87 -5.24 6.83
C GLU A 18 -3.95 -4.59 5.94
N PRO A 19 -4.71 -3.61 6.47
CA PRO A 19 -5.61 -2.79 5.67
C PRO A 19 -4.84 -2.06 4.57
N TYR A 20 -5.16 -2.34 3.30
CA TYR A 20 -4.44 -1.77 2.17
C TYR A 20 -5.18 -0.56 1.58
N ILE A 21 -4.46 0.53 1.38
CA ILE A 21 -4.90 1.75 0.72
C ILE A 21 -4.31 1.76 -0.68
N LEU A 22 -5.17 1.62 -1.69
CA LEU A 22 -4.76 1.57 -3.10
C LEU A 22 -4.85 2.95 -3.72
N LEU A 23 -3.70 3.45 -4.19
CA LEU A 23 -3.63 4.65 -5.02
C LEU A 23 -3.98 4.29 -6.47
N THR A 24 -4.95 5.00 -7.04
CA THR A 24 -5.49 4.73 -8.39
C THR A 24 -5.18 5.88 -9.36
N VAL A 25 -4.11 6.63 -9.13
CA VAL A 25 -3.64 7.67 -10.05
C VAL A 25 -2.85 7.03 -11.19
N ASP A 26 -3.07 7.50 -12.43
CA ASP A 26 -2.37 7.05 -13.64
C ASP A 26 -2.22 5.51 -13.71
N GLU A 27 -0.98 5.01 -13.79
CA GLU A 27 -0.64 3.59 -13.85
C GLU A 27 -0.30 2.98 -12.47
N ALA A 28 -0.51 3.73 -11.37
CA ALA A 28 -0.11 3.28 -10.03
C ALA A 28 -0.87 2.01 -9.60
N GLU A 29 -2.17 1.93 -9.90
CA GLU A 29 -2.96 0.73 -9.61
C GLU A 29 -2.46 -0.48 -10.39
N GLN A 30 -2.25 -0.33 -11.71
CA GLN A 30 -1.77 -1.42 -12.55
C GLN A 30 -0.38 -1.91 -12.10
N SER A 31 0.51 -0.97 -11.77
CA SER A 31 1.85 -1.28 -11.26
C SER A 31 1.78 -2.02 -9.93
N ALA A 32 0.98 -1.52 -8.99
CA ALA A 32 0.79 -2.17 -7.69
C ALA A 32 0.25 -3.60 -7.86
N MET A 33 -0.80 -3.78 -8.66
CA MET A 33 -1.42 -5.08 -8.89
C MET A 33 -0.47 -6.08 -9.56
N ARG A 34 0.40 -5.62 -10.47
CA ARG A 34 1.44 -6.47 -11.08
C ARG A 34 2.37 -7.07 -10.03
N TYR A 35 2.78 -6.30 -9.01
CA TYR A 35 3.62 -6.83 -7.93
C TYR A 35 2.88 -7.86 -7.07
N TRP A 36 1.61 -7.61 -6.79
CA TRP A 36 0.75 -8.55 -6.06
C TRP A 36 0.61 -9.88 -6.80
N GLU A 37 0.34 -9.83 -8.10
CA GLU A 37 0.24 -10.99 -8.98
C GLU A 37 1.54 -11.79 -9.04
N LEU A 38 2.68 -11.11 -9.26
CA LEU A 38 4.00 -11.76 -9.31
C LEU A 38 4.36 -12.44 -7.98
N ALA A 39 3.89 -11.92 -6.85
CA ALA A 39 4.09 -12.51 -5.53
C ALA A 39 3.08 -13.62 -5.18
N GLY A 40 2.06 -13.83 -6.01
CA GLY A 40 0.95 -14.75 -5.69
C GLY A 40 0.19 -14.33 -4.43
N GLN A 41 0.13 -13.03 -4.15
CA GLN A 41 -0.54 -12.45 -2.98
C GLN A 41 -1.68 -11.52 -3.42
N HIS A 42 -2.66 -11.32 -2.55
CA HIS A 42 -3.75 -10.39 -2.80
C HIS A 42 -3.87 -9.38 -1.66
N PRO A 43 -3.91 -8.06 -1.95
CA PRO A 43 -4.05 -7.05 -0.90
C PRO A 43 -5.48 -7.02 -0.36
N ASN A 44 -5.63 -6.78 0.95
CA ASN A 44 -6.92 -6.48 1.57
C ASN A 44 -7.29 -5.01 1.35
N VAL A 45 -7.70 -4.65 0.14
CA VAL A 45 -8.01 -3.26 -0.24
C VAL A 45 -9.23 -2.75 0.52
N ARG A 46 -9.03 -1.78 1.41
CA ARG A 46 -10.09 -1.14 2.19
C ARG A 46 -10.50 0.21 1.63
N VAL A 47 -9.56 0.93 1.03
CA VAL A 47 -9.78 2.24 0.42
C VAL A 47 -9.11 2.29 -0.95
N ARG A 48 -9.80 2.91 -1.91
CA ARG A 48 -9.26 3.29 -3.22
C ARG A 48 -9.37 4.80 -3.35
N THR A 49 -8.29 5.46 -3.76
CA THR A 49 -8.28 6.91 -3.97
C THR A 49 -7.28 7.31 -5.04
N SER A 50 -7.55 8.37 -5.78
CA SER A 50 -6.61 8.97 -6.74
C SER A 50 -5.77 10.10 -6.14
N SER A 51 -5.99 10.49 -4.88
CA SER A 51 -5.24 11.57 -4.22
C SER A 51 -4.08 11.01 -3.39
N VAL A 52 -2.87 11.48 -3.69
CA VAL A 52 -1.67 11.15 -2.92
C VAL A 52 -1.74 11.71 -1.51
N GLU A 53 -2.26 12.93 -1.35
CA GLU A 53 -2.46 13.59 -0.06
C GLU A 53 -3.42 12.80 0.84
N ALA A 54 -4.48 12.24 0.26
CA ALA A 54 -5.39 11.37 0.98
C ALA A 54 -4.67 10.10 1.47
N VAL A 55 -3.86 9.46 0.61
CA VAL A 55 -3.05 8.30 1.02
C VAL A 55 -2.11 8.64 2.16
N ARG A 56 -1.33 9.72 2.04
CA ARG A 56 -0.40 10.16 3.09
C ARG A 56 -1.12 10.42 4.41
N SER A 57 -2.26 11.10 4.37
CA SER A 57 -3.06 11.41 5.56
C SER A 57 -3.60 10.15 6.22
N MET A 58 -4.10 9.18 5.44
CA MET A 58 -4.63 7.92 5.97
C MET A 58 -3.53 7.04 6.56
N VAL A 59 -2.36 6.96 5.92
CA VAL A 59 -1.20 6.22 6.47
C VAL A 59 -0.70 6.88 7.75
N ALA A 60 -0.56 8.21 7.77
CA ALA A 60 -0.11 8.96 8.95
C ALA A 60 -1.03 8.76 10.16
N ASN A 61 -2.35 8.68 9.94
CA ASN A 61 -3.33 8.42 10.99
C ASN A 61 -3.50 6.93 11.34
N GLY A 62 -2.78 6.03 10.66
CA GLY A 62 -2.80 4.59 10.96
C GLY A 62 -3.97 3.82 10.37
N SER A 63 -4.68 4.37 9.38
CA SER A 63 -5.83 3.71 8.74
C SER A 63 -5.44 2.50 7.88
N GLY A 64 -4.16 2.36 7.54
CA GLY A 64 -3.65 1.26 6.74
C GLY A 64 -2.25 1.52 6.18
N VAL A 65 -1.86 0.66 5.25
CA VAL A 65 -0.58 0.71 4.56
C VAL A 65 -0.80 0.90 3.05
N ALA A 66 0.18 1.49 2.38
CA ALA A 66 0.19 1.69 0.93
C ALA A 66 1.58 1.37 0.37
N ILE A 67 1.62 0.86 -0.86
CA ILE A 67 2.85 0.75 -1.65
C ILE A 67 2.78 1.81 -2.73
N LEU A 68 3.78 2.68 -2.76
CA LEU A 68 3.89 3.80 -3.69
C LEU A 68 5.28 3.75 -4.33
N SER A 69 5.39 4.13 -5.60
CA SER A 69 6.69 4.48 -6.19
C SER A 69 7.24 5.70 -5.47
N ASP A 70 8.56 5.90 -5.51
CA ASP A 70 9.16 7.09 -4.92
C ASP A 70 8.53 8.34 -5.57
N LEU A 71 7.90 9.15 -4.72
CA LEU A 71 7.18 10.36 -5.12
C LEU A 71 8.16 11.50 -4.92
N VAL A 72 8.93 11.83 -5.97
CA VAL A 72 9.82 13.01 -5.99
C VAL A 72 9.06 14.31 -5.86
#